data_AF-A0A916TTZ6-F1
#
_entry.id   AF-A0A916TTZ6-F1
#
_cell.length_a   1.000
_cell.length_b   1.000
_cell.length_c   1.000
_cell.angle_alpha   90.00
_cell.angle_beta   90.00
_cell.angle_gamma   90.00
#
_symmetry.space_group_name_H-M   'P 1'
#
loop_
_entity.id
_entity.type
_entity.pdbx_description
1 polymer ?
#
loop_
_entity_poly.entity_id
_entity_poly.type
_entity_poly.pdbx_seq_one_letter_code
_entity_poly.pdbx_strand_id
1 'polypeptide(L)' 'MFPILRLNGIFIGIRPGAEIFVEITLVSQSRDAMDDFERAVGTFDEILECHLTSGAADYILRIAAYPVRRAG' A
#
# COMPACT_ATOMS: atom_id res chain seq x y z
N MET A 1 2.69 13.29 10.22
CA MET A 1 1.72 13.76 9.21
C MET A 1 1.81 12.75 8.08
N PHE A 2 0.93 11.75 8.08
CA PHE A 2 0.99 10.63 7.13
C PHE A 2 0.57 11.13 5.74
N PRO A 3 1.35 10.88 4.67
CA PRO A 3 0.95 11.26 3.31
C PRO A 3 -0.31 10.49 2.94
N ILE A 4 -1.19 11.21 2.25
CA ILE A 4 -2.57 10.83 1.99
C ILE A 4 -2.57 9.60 1.08
N LEU A 5 -2.88 8.42 1.63
CA LEU A 5 -3.09 7.19 0.86
C LEU A 5 -4.34 7.39 -0.01
N ARG A 6 -4.17 7.63 -1.32
CA ARG A 6 -5.30 7.67 -2.25
C ARG A 6 -5.64 6.24 -2.67
N LEU A 7 -6.48 5.56 -1.89
CA LEU A 7 -7.01 4.25 -2.25
C LEU A 7 -8.00 4.40 -3.42
N ASN A 8 -7.56 4.09 -4.64
CA ASN A 8 -8.48 3.80 -5.75
C ASN A 8 -8.82 2.30 -5.70
N GLY A 9 -9.89 1.94 -5.00
CA GLY A 9 -10.33 0.55 -4.93
C GLY A 9 -11.77 0.44 -4.43
N ILE A 10 -12.62 -0.20 -5.22
CA ILE A 10 -13.99 -0.55 -4.82
C ILE A 10 -13.91 -1.66 -3.76
N PHE A 11 -14.26 -1.35 -2.52
CA PHE A 11 -14.37 -2.33 -1.43
C PHE A 11 -15.70 -3.09 -1.55
N ILE A 12 -15.72 -4.19 -2.30
CA ILE A 12 -16.82 -5.16 -2.33
C ILE A 12 -16.32 -6.46 -1.69
N GLY A 13 -16.84 -6.79 -0.51
CA GLY A 13 -16.84 -8.12 0.11
C GLY A 13 -15.58 -8.96 -0.11
N ILE A 14 -14.50 -8.66 0.61
CA ILE A 14 -13.24 -9.35 0.42
C ILE A 14 -13.34 -10.79 0.94
N ARG A 15 -13.24 -11.77 0.03
CA ARG A 15 -13.21 -13.20 0.39
C ARG A 15 -11.95 -13.50 1.21
N PRO A 16 -11.99 -14.45 2.17
CA PRO A 16 -10.79 -14.93 2.85
C PRO A 16 -9.74 -15.38 1.83
N GLY A 17 -8.52 -14.83 1.94
CA GLY A 17 -7.41 -15.13 1.03
C GLY A 17 -7.33 -14.26 -0.23
N ALA A 18 -8.05 -13.14 -0.29
CA ALA A 18 -7.85 -12.16 -1.36
C ALA A 18 -6.59 -11.32 -1.15
N GLU A 19 -6.07 -10.80 -2.25
CA GLU A 19 -4.92 -9.89 -2.28
C GLU A 19 -5.36 -8.52 -2.80
N ILE A 20 -4.80 -7.46 -2.22
CA ILE A 20 -5.07 -6.08 -2.58
C ILE A 20 -3.83 -5.51 -3.24
N PHE A 21 -4.02 -4.87 -4.40
CA PHE A 21 -2.99 -4.11 -5.08
C PHE A 21 -3.22 -2.62 -4.82
N VAL A 22 -2.19 -1.91 -4.37
CA VAL A 22 -2.25 -0.47 -4.09
C VAL A 22 -1.16 0.25 -4.86
N GLU A 23 -1.57 1.22 -5.66
CA GLU A 23 -0.67 2.17 -6.32
C GLU A 23 -0.39 3.35 -5.38
N ILE A 24 0.88 3.67 -5.18
CA ILE A 24 1.35 4.78 -4.34
C ILE A 24 2.12 5.77 -5.20
N THR A 25 1.73 7.04 -5.12
CA THR A 25 2.51 8.17 -5.66
C THR A 25 2.95 9.04 -4.49
N LEU A 26 4.26 9.22 -4.34
CA LEU A 26 4.88 10.08 -3.35
C LEU A 26 4.81 11.54 -3.80
N VAL A 27 4.85 12.44 -2.82
CA VAL A 27 4.89 13.88 -3.08
C VAL A 27 6.26 14.29 -3.65
N SER A 28 7.31 13.55 -3.33
CA SER A 28 8.69 13.75 -3.80
C SER A 28 9.33 12.40 -4.06
N GLN A 29 10.05 12.29 -5.19
CA GLN A 29 10.92 11.15 -5.52
C GLN A 29 12.37 11.39 -5.07
N SER A 30 12.59 12.31 -4.12
CA SER A 30 13.90 12.45 -3.48
C SER A 30 14.27 11.16 -2.77
N ARG A 31 15.56 10.82 -2.75
CA ARG A 31 16.06 9.60 -2.13
C ARG A 31 15.60 9.44 -0.68
N ASP A 32 15.66 10.52 0.10
CA ASP A 32 15.20 10.50 1.51
C ASP A 32 13.70 10.15 1.62
N ALA A 33 12.87 10.63 0.70
CA ALA A 33 11.43 10.34 0.71
C ALA A 33 11.14 8.89 0.34
N MET A 34 11.90 8.32 -0.59
CA MET A 34 11.84 6.91 -0.95
C MET A 34 12.33 6.03 0.20
N ASP A 35 13.47 6.35 0.80
CA ASP A 35 14.05 5.61 1.93
C ASP A 35 13.09 5.62 3.14
N ASP A 36 12.44 6.76 3.41
CA ASP A 36 11.43 6.87 4.48
C ASP A 36 10.17 6.05 4.18
N PHE A 37 9.71 6.05 2.93
CA PHE A 37 8.59 5.23 2.51
C PHE A 37 8.90 3.73 2.64
N GLU A 38 10.04 3.29 2.10
CA GLU A 38 10.50 1.89 2.13
C GLU A 38 10.64 1.38 3.57
N ARG A 39 11.20 2.22 4.46
CA ARG A 39 11.31 1.90 5.89
C ARG A 39 9.94 1.77 6.55
N ALA A 40 9.00 2.65 6.22
CA ALA A 40 7.66 2.59 6.77
C ALA A 40 6.90 1.35 6.31
N VAL A 41 6.90 1.05 5.00
CA VAL A 41 6.21 -0.15 4.48
C VAL A 41 6.82 -1.44 4.99
N GLY A 42 8.14 -1.48 5.20
CA GLY A 42 8.82 -2.65 5.77
C GLY A 42 8.41 -3.02 7.20
N THR A 43 7.60 -2.19 7.88
CA THR A 43 7.07 -2.49 9.22
C THR A 43 5.72 -3.20 9.24
N PHE A 44 5.08 -3.40 8.08
CA PHE A 44 3.75 -4.01 7.99
C PHE A 44 3.84 -5.44 7.47
N ASP A 45 3.50 -6.41 8.33
CA ASP A 45 3.52 -7.83 8.01
C ASP A 45 2.49 -8.20 6.91
N GLU A 46 1.47 -7.36 6.71
CA GLU A 46 0.45 -7.56 5.69
C GLU A 46 0.94 -7.24 4.27
N ILE A 47 2.04 -6.50 4.13
CA ILE A 47 2.63 -6.17 2.82
C ILE A 47 3.48 -7.35 2.37
N LEU A 48 3.02 -8.02 1.31
CA LEU A 48 3.68 -9.20 0.75
C LEU A 48 4.79 -8.81 -0.22
N GLU A 49 4.56 -7.76 -1.02
CA GLU A 49 5.53 -7.23 -1.99
C GLU A 49 5.42 -5.72 -2.11
N CYS A 50 6.55 -5.07 -2.42
CA CYS A 50 6.68 -3.65 -2.71
C CYS A 50 7.58 -3.47 -3.93
N HIS A 51 7.03 -2.94 -5.02
CA HIS A 51 7.74 -2.76 -6.28
C HIS A 51 7.86 -1.29 -6.62
N LEU A 52 9.09 -0.78 -6.72
CA LEU A 52 9.37 0.53 -7.33
C LEU A 52 9.10 0.44 -8.85
N THR A 53 8.39 1.41 -9.40
CA THR A 53 8.03 1.42 -10.82
C THR A 53 8.48 2.69 -11.52
N SER A 54 8.62 2.63 -12.84
CA SER A 54 8.84 3.81 -13.71
C SER A 54 7.53 4.33 -14.32
N GLY A 55 6.38 3.91 -13.78
CA GLY A 55 5.05 4.22 -14.28
C GLY A 55 4.42 5.47 -13.64
N ALA A 56 3.09 5.56 -13.67
CA ALA A 56 2.35 6.68 -13.07
C ALA A 56 2.36 6.68 -11.53
N ALA A 57 2.62 5.52 -10.93
CA ALA A 57 2.82 5.35 -9.50
C ALA A 57 4.31 5.10 -9.22
N ASP A 58 4.79 5.59 -8.09
CA ASP A 58 6.16 5.31 -7.64
C ASP A 58 6.26 3.87 -7.15
N TYR A 59 5.27 3.39 -6.40
CA TYR A 59 5.25 2.02 -5.91
C TYR A 59 3.93 1.31 -6.17
N ILE A 60 4.02 -0.01 -6.38
CA ILE A 60 2.88 -0.92 -6.36
C ILE A 60 3.09 -1.90 -5.20
N LEU A 61 2.12 -1.94 -4.28
CA LEU A 61 2.11 -2.84 -3.14
C LEU A 61 1.16 -4.01 -3.39
N ARG A 62 1.57 -5.21 -3.02
CA ARG A 62 0.69 -6.38 -2.93
C ARG A 62 0.48 -6.72 -1.46
N ILE A 63 -0.77 -6.73 -1.01
CA ILE A 63 -1.13 -6.78 0.42
C ILE A 63 -2.09 -7.94 0.67
N ALA A 64 -1.84 -8.71 1.73
CA ALA A 64 -2.77 -9.72 2.21
C ALA A 64 -4.03 -9.07 2.79
N ALA A 65 -5.22 -9.48 2.33
CA ALA A 65 -6.45 -8.98 2.90
C ALA A 65 -6.94 -9.85 4.07
N TYR A 66 -7.26 -9.18 5.17
CA TYR A 66 -7.89 -9.81 6.34
C TYR A 66 -9.35 -9.36 6.45
N PRO A 67 -10.25 -10.24 6.91
CA PRO A 67 -11.62 -9.86 7.16
C PRO A 67 -11.67 -8.77 8.24
N VAL A 68 -12.21 -7.61 7.87
CA VAL A 68 -12.53 -6.54 8.83
C VAL A 68 -13.61 -7.06 9.77
N ARG A 69 -13.24 -7.30 11.03
CA ARG A 69 -14.23 -7.53 12.09
C ARG A 69 -14.90 -6.19 12.36
N ARG A 70 -16.18 -6.05 12.02
CA ARG A 70 -16.96 -4.91 12.51
C ARG A 70 -17.11 -5.07 14.02
N ALA A 71 -16.52 -4.15 14.79
CA ALA A 71 -16.97 -3.92 16.15
C ALA A 71 -18.41 -3.38 16.07
N GLY A 72 -19.27 -3.91 16.94
CA GLY A 72 -20.74 -3.75 16.89
C GLY A 72 -21.25 -2.33 16.86
#